data_AF-A0A6J1JPC7-F1
#
_entry.id   AF-A0A6J1JPC7-F1
#
_cell.length_a   1.000
_cell.length_b   1.000
_cell.length_c   1.000
_cell.angle_alpha   90.00
_cell.angle_beta   90.00
_cell.angle_gamma   90.00
#
_symmetry.space_group_name_H-M   'P 1'
#
loop_
_entity.id
_entity.type
_entity.pdbx_description
1 polymer ?
#
loop_
_entity_poly.entity_id
_entity_poly.type
_entity_poly.pdbx_seq_one_letter_code
_entity_poly.pdbx_strand_id
1 'polypeptide(L)' 'MIDDQALGFLANFLGIFVFALVIAYHYVAADPKYEGN' A
#
# COMPACT_ATOMS: atom_id res chain seq x y z
N MET A 1 -25.23 -2.26 -7.33
CA MET A 1 -24.53 -3.52 -7.04
C MET A 1 -23.19 -3.43 -7.72
N ILE A 2 -22.10 -3.55 -6.99
CA ILE A 2 -20.79 -3.71 -7.62
C ILE A 2 -20.81 -5.09 -8.29
N ASP A 3 -20.46 -5.15 -9.57
CA ASP A 3 -20.31 -6.42 -10.27
C ASP A 3 -18.91 -7.01 -10.01
N ASP A 4 -18.74 -8.29 -10.34
CA ASP A 4 -17.49 -9.02 -10.08
C ASP A 4 -16.30 -8.41 -10.84
N GLN A 5 -16.55 -7.73 -11.96
CA GLN A 5 -15.52 -7.06 -12.74
C GLN A 5 -15.02 -5.81 -12.02
N ALA A 6 -15.92 -4.98 -11.52
CA ALA A 6 -15.61 -3.80 -10.73
C ALA A 6 -14.93 -4.18 -9.40
N LEU A 7 -15.39 -5.26 -8.76
CA LEU A 7 -14.77 -5.80 -7.55
C LEU A 7 -13.34 -6.29 -7.82
N GLY A 8 -13.14 -7.02 -8.92
CA GLY A 8 -11.83 -7.49 -9.34
C GLY A 8 -10.87 -6.34 -9.62
N PHE A 9 -11.33 -5.29 -10.31
CA PHE A 9 -10.53 -4.09 -10.56
C PHE A 9 -10.13 -3.38 -9.26
N LEU A 10 -11.09 -3.14 -8.37
CA LEU A 10 -10.85 -2.49 -7.08
C LEU A 10 -9.88 -3.30 -6.22
N ALA A 11 -10.04 -4.62 -6.14
CA ALA A 11 -9.17 -5.49 -5.37
C ALA A 11 -7.72 -5.50 -5.89
N ASN A 12 -7.52 -5.53 -7.22
CA ASN A 12 -6.19 -5.45 -7.82
C ASN A 12 -5.55 -4.07 -7.58
N PHE A 13 -6.31 -2.99 -7.76
CA PHE A 13 -5.84 -1.64 -7.48
C PHE A 13 -5.45 -1.47 -6.00
N LEU A 14 -6.32 -1.90 -5.07
CA LEU A 14 -6.03 -1.86 -3.64
C LEU A 14 -4.82 -2.70 -3.27
N GLY A 15 -4.67 -3.89 -3.86
CA GLY A 15 -3.52 -4.75 -3.61
C GLY A 15 -2.21 -4.03 -3.93
N ILE A 16 -2.07 -3.50 -5.16
CA ILE A 16 -0.88 -2.75 -5.58
C ILE A 16 -0.69 -1.50 -4.71
N PHE A 17 -1.77 -0.79 -4.40
CA PHE A 17 -1.74 0.43 -3.60
C PHE A 17 -1.21 0.17 -2.18
N VAL A 18 -1.69 -0.88 -1.51
CA VAL A 18 -1.22 -1.26 -0.17
C VAL A 18 0.25 -1.68 -0.22
N PHE A 19 0.67 -2.46 -1.23
CA PHE A 19 2.10 -2.80 -1.40
C PHE A 19 2.98 -1.57 -1.56
N ALA A 20 2.56 -0.59 -2.36
CA ALA A 20 3.29 0.66 -2.52
C ALA A 20 3.40 1.44 -1.20
N LEU A 21 2.32 1.48 -0.40
CA LEU A 21 2.33 2.12 0.91
C LEU A 21 3.26 1.42 1.91
N VAL A 22 3.31 0.08 1.91
CA VAL A 22 4.23 -0.68 2.76
C VAL A 22 5.68 -0.38 2.40
N ILE A 23 6.00 -0.33 1.10
CA ILE A 23 7.35 0.03 0.64
C ILE A 23 7.70 1.46 1.07
N ALA A 24 6.78 2.41 0.89
CA ALA A 24 6.98 3.79 1.32
C ALA A 24 7.19 3.90 2.83
N TYR A 25 6.41 3.16 3.62
CA TYR A 25 6.57 3.09 5.08
C TYR A 25 7.96 2.55 5.46
N HIS A 26 8.43 1.47 4.84
CA HIS A 26 9.77 0.97 5.08
C HIS A 26 10.86 1.94 4.64
N TYR A 27 10.68 2.66 3.54
CA TYR A 27 11.60 3.71 3.13
C TYR A 27 11.70 4.84 4.16
N VAL A 28 10.57 5.27 4.71
CA VAL A 28 10.53 6.31 5.75
C VAL A 28 11.07 5.78 7.09
N ALA A 29 10.72 4.55 7.47
CA ALA A 29 11.18 3.94 8.72
C ALA A 29 12.67 3.57 8.70
N ALA A 30 13.25 3.35 7.50
CA ALA A 30 14.68 3.14 7.31
C ALA A 30 15.48 4.46 7.29
N ASP A 31 14.82 5.62 7.28
CA ASP A 31 15.49 6.91 7.43
C ASP A 31 15.95 7.04 8.90
N PRO A 32 17.27 7.21 9.15
CA PRO A 32 17.84 7.38 10.49
C PRO A 32 17.21 8.51 11.30
N LYS A 33 16.57 9.47 10.64
CA LYS A 33 15.81 10.55 11.27
C LYS A 33 14.61 10.05 12.09
N TYR A 34 14.09 8.86 11.79
CA TYR A 34 12.96 8.24 12.48
C TYR A 34 13.34 6.91 13.16
N GLU A 35 14.62 6.54 13.17
CA GLU A 35 15.13 5.55 14.11
C GLU A 35 14.81 6.07 15.52
N GLY A 36 13.86 5.42 16.19
CA GLY A 36 13.39 5.85 17.50
C GLY A 36 14.56 6.00 18.47
N ASN A 37 14.67 7.18 19.08
CA ASN A 37 15.57 7.44 20.21
C ASN A 37 15.42 6.40 21.31
#